data_AF-A0AAP0E915-F1
#
_entry.id   AF-A0AAP0E915-F1
#
_cell.length_a   1.000
_cell.length_b   1.000
_cell.length_c   1.000
_cell.angle_alpha   90.00
_cell.angle_beta   90.00
_cell.angle_gamma   90.00
#
_symmetry.space_group_name_H-M   'P 1'
#
loop_
_entity.id
_entity.type
_entity.pdbx_description
1 polymer ?
#
loop_
_entity_poly.entity_id
_entity_poly.type
_entity_poly.pdbx_seq_one_letter_code
_entity_poly.pdbx_strand_id
1 'polypeptide(L)'
;MADAKFGLIAQCSKAYPLAFLPPPTCLKRRSVLRTWWCSPRSDLSMATQNSSHSVASSSANNHHPSMLVFSGGTAFNGVVEELKKLTTRVAHVLPVSDDGGSTAEIVRVLGGPAVGDIRSRCLRLSDESTLEALAVRRLLGHRLPLDGKEAKSEWYNIVEGEHTLWKGVSIPYRETIRAFLVYFQNQILRRANESFCFSNGSIGNFFFAGARIFFDSLDPAIFLFSRVSDIPTESLVLPVISTNDRLTLGCELWDGTIIRGQNEISHPAVGLVQHVDKEEARCGPKTPRLVAAVKHGKPGGWRMKKVTPTFSMLHSKIKRIFYMSSEGRNLLHEVFPSVNPRVLEQLSKVDCIVYAMGSLFTSVCPSLVLRGIGEIISSRSCPKVLLLNGSYDRETIGLSATGFVTAITDALNRTYGDPERCLKNAPSHYINALLVPRGGQIPVDCSYLEALGISHVITVDSIDDPKVGIIFDPKSLSQALADLILQRKLQFTKI
;
A
#
# COMPACT_ATOMS: atom_id res chain seq x y z
N MET A 1 -36.45 -77.58 -24.72
CA MET A 1 -36.47 -77.44 -23.25
C MET A 1 -36.31 -75.95 -22.99
N ALA A 2 -37.38 -75.14 -22.90
CA ALA A 2 -38.58 -75.24 -22.05
C ALA A 2 -38.18 -75.11 -20.56
N ASP A 3 -38.78 -74.26 -19.73
CA ASP A 3 -39.95 -73.35 -19.84
C ASP A 3 -39.79 -72.26 -18.74
N ALA A 4 -40.50 -71.14 -18.58
CA ALA A 4 -41.45 -70.30 -19.32
C ALA A 4 -42.35 -69.59 -18.26
N LYS A 5 -43.06 -68.51 -18.67
CA LYS A 5 -44.14 -67.77 -17.96
C LYS A 5 -43.67 -66.96 -16.73
N PHE A 6 -44.17 -65.77 -16.34
CA PHE A 6 -44.98 -64.66 -16.91
C PHE A 6 -44.70 -63.39 -16.05
N GLY A 7 -45.04 -62.13 -16.38
CA GLY A 7 -45.59 -61.54 -17.62
C GLY A 7 -46.94 -60.81 -17.46
N LEU A 8 -46.98 -59.47 -17.44
CA LEU A 8 -48.22 -58.68 -17.65
C LEU A 8 -47.95 -57.27 -18.25
N ILE A 9 -48.78 -56.87 -19.21
CA ILE A 9 -48.70 -55.64 -20.03
C ILE A 9 -50.09 -54.98 -20.04
N ALA A 10 -50.15 -53.65 -20.08
CA ALA A 10 -51.31 -52.91 -20.59
C ALA A 10 -50.86 -51.69 -21.41
N GLN A 11 -51.37 -51.56 -22.64
CA GLN A 11 -51.16 -50.42 -23.55
C GLN A 11 -52.19 -49.30 -23.22
N CYS A 12 -51.93 -48.02 -23.47
CA CYS A 12 -52.12 -47.31 -24.75
C CYS A 12 -51.85 -45.79 -24.48
N SER A 13 -51.59 -44.86 -25.43
CA SER A 13 -51.50 -44.92 -26.90
C SER A 13 -50.90 -43.61 -27.48
N LYS A 14 -50.40 -43.69 -28.73
CA LYS A 14 -50.10 -42.61 -29.70
C LYS A 14 -48.89 -41.68 -29.45
N ALA A 15 -48.08 -41.54 -30.50
CA ALA A 15 -46.97 -40.60 -30.66
C ALA A 15 -47.21 -39.69 -31.88
N TYR A 16 -46.61 -38.50 -31.92
CA TYR A 16 -46.28 -37.68 -33.11
C TYR A 16 -45.26 -36.56 -32.69
N PRO A 17 -44.59 -35.84 -33.62
CA PRO A 17 -43.15 -35.57 -33.49
C PRO A 17 -42.78 -34.18 -32.93
N LEU A 18 -41.54 -34.05 -32.45
CA LEU A 18 -40.89 -32.78 -32.12
C LEU A 18 -40.15 -32.23 -33.35
N ALA A 19 -40.62 -31.08 -33.85
CA ALA A 19 -39.94 -30.26 -34.85
C ALA A 19 -39.63 -28.86 -34.28
N PHE A 20 -38.65 -28.19 -34.89
CA PHE A 20 -38.04 -26.92 -34.46
C PHE A 20 -39.01 -25.79 -34.06
N LEU A 21 -38.63 -25.01 -33.05
CA LEU A 21 -39.22 -23.71 -32.70
C LEU A 21 -38.15 -22.59 -32.68
N PRO A 22 -38.43 -21.40 -33.23
CA PRO A 22 -37.52 -20.24 -33.25
C PRO A 22 -37.62 -19.39 -31.96
N PRO A 23 -36.70 -18.41 -31.73
CA PRO A 23 -36.65 -17.66 -30.48
C PRO A 23 -37.78 -16.62 -30.33
N PRO A 24 -38.22 -16.30 -29.10
CA PRO A 24 -39.35 -15.40 -28.88
C PRO A 24 -38.98 -13.91 -29.01
N THR A 25 -39.78 -13.19 -29.78
CA THR A 25 -39.69 -11.73 -29.98
C THR A 25 -40.41 -10.93 -28.89
N CYS A 26 -39.94 -9.69 -28.67
CA CYS A 26 -40.44 -8.75 -27.66
C CYS A 26 -41.72 -8.00 -28.09
N LEU A 27 -42.70 -7.80 -27.19
CA LEU A 27 -43.73 -6.77 -27.33
C LEU A 27 -44.40 -6.33 -25.99
N LYS A 28 -44.25 -5.03 -25.70
CA LYS A 28 -45.08 -4.09 -24.89
C LYS A 28 -46.41 -4.66 -24.34
N ARG A 29 -46.79 -4.48 -23.06
CA ARG A 29 -46.86 -3.25 -22.23
C ARG A 29 -46.93 -3.68 -20.72
N ARG A 30 -47.21 -2.88 -19.66
CA ARG A 30 -47.83 -1.54 -19.56
C ARG A 30 -47.15 -0.56 -18.57
N SER A 31 -47.70 -0.36 -17.37
CA SER A 31 -47.39 0.75 -16.43
C SER A 31 -48.04 0.55 -15.04
N VAL A 32 -47.30 0.76 -13.95
CA VAL A 32 -47.70 1.65 -12.81
C VAL A 32 -46.42 2.15 -12.15
N LEU A 33 -46.10 3.45 -12.29
CA LEU A 33 -45.15 4.16 -11.43
C LEU A 33 -45.46 5.67 -11.52
N ARG A 34 -45.83 6.28 -10.39
CA ARG A 34 -45.87 7.74 -10.15
C ARG A 34 -44.91 7.98 -8.98
N THR A 35 -43.72 8.53 -9.24
CA THR A 35 -43.41 9.97 -9.10
C THR A 35 -43.66 10.55 -7.72
N TRP A 36 -42.59 10.89 -7.00
CA TRP A 36 -42.44 12.16 -6.27
C TRP A 36 -40.94 12.48 -6.13
N TRP A 37 -40.45 13.37 -7.01
CA TRP A 37 -39.20 14.12 -6.86
C TRP A 37 -39.55 15.55 -7.25
N CYS A 38 -39.44 16.49 -6.32
CA CYS A 38 -39.64 17.92 -6.57
C CYS A 38 -38.45 18.70 -6.02
N SER A 39 -37.72 19.37 -6.90
CA SER A 39 -36.92 20.54 -6.55
C SER A 39 -37.77 21.79 -6.73
N PRO A 40 -37.62 22.83 -5.90
CA PRO A 40 -38.11 24.16 -6.24
C PRO A 40 -37.04 24.94 -7.03
N ARG A 41 -37.41 25.39 -8.23
CA ARG A 41 -36.91 26.66 -8.78
C ARG A 41 -38.05 27.68 -8.66
N SER A 42 -37.70 28.93 -8.39
CA SER A 42 -38.59 30.09 -8.55
C SER A 42 -37.84 31.14 -9.35
N ASP A 43 -38.43 31.57 -10.46
CA ASP A 43 -37.88 32.60 -11.34
C ASP A 43 -38.00 34.00 -10.71
N LEU A 44 -37.07 34.90 -11.07
CA LEU A 44 -37.43 36.31 -11.31
C LEU A 44 -36.42 36.96 -12.28
N SER A 45 -36.91 37.88 -13.09
CA SER A 45 -36.20 38.47 -14.24
C SER A 45 -35.38 39.73 -13.93
N MET A 46 -34.46 40.03 -14.85
CA MET A 46 -33.56 41.18 -14.92
C MET A 46 -33.97 42.50 -14.24
N ALA A 47 -33.02 43.09 -13.53
CA ALA A 47 -32.84 44.54 -13.46
C ALA A 47 -31.35 44.88 -13.64
N THR A 48 -31.00 45.55 -14.74
CA THR A 48 -29.65 46.09 -14.97
C THR A 48 -29.46 47.37 -14.15
N GLN A 49 -28.47 47.39 -13.25
CA GLN A 49 -27.89 48.63 -12.76
C GLN A 49 -26.36 48.57 -12.85
N ASN A 50 -25.80 49.49 -13.63
CA ASN A 50 -24.38 49.78 -13.60
C ASN A 50 -24.04 50.45 -12.26
N SER A 51 -23.11 49.86 -11.50
CA SER A 51 -22.34 50.60 -10.50
C SER A 51 -20.86 50.30 -10.70
N SER A 52 -20.17 51.26 -11.31
CA SER A 52 -18.73 51.23 -11.54
C SER A 52 -17.98 51.47 -10.23
N HIS A 53 -17.58 50.40 -9.55
CA HIS A 53 -16.53 50.48 -8.53
C HIS A 53 -15.41 49.48 -8.80
N SER A 54 -14.35 50.03 -9.39
CA SER A 54 -13.04 49.40 -9.49
C SER A 54 -12.44 49.20 -8.11
N VAL A 55 -12.70 48.06 -7.48
CA VAL A 55 -11.91 47.57 -6.35
C VAL A 55 -10.89 46.60 -6.91
N ALA A 56 -9.65 47.05 -7.03
CA ALA A 56 -8.51 46.18 -7.29
C ALA A 56 -8.24 45.33 -6.05
N SER A 57 -9.06 44.30 -5.81
CA SER A 57 -8.80 43.32 -4.78
C SER A 57 -7.66 42.42 -5.25
N SER A 58 -6.45 42.71 -4.78
CA SER A 58 -5.29 41.82 -4.87
C SER A 58 -5.54 40.57 -4.02
N SER A 59 -6.40 39.66 -4.50
CA SER A 59 -6.59 38.34 -3.92
C SER A 59 -5.36 37.49 -4.24
N ALA A 60 -4.32 37.62 -3.41
CA ALA A 60 -3.23 36.67 -3.38
C ALA A 60 -3.84 35.29 -3.07
N ASN A 61 -3.90 34.41 -4.08
CA ASN A 61 -4.47 33.07 -3.91
C ASN A 61 -3.66 32.31 -2.86
N ASN A 62 -4.25 32.09 -1.67
CA ASN A 62 -3.72 31.25 -0.59
C ASN A 62 -3.75 29.76 -0.98
N HIS A 63 -3.05 29.39 -2.06
CA HIS A 63 -2.83 28.01 -2.42
C HIS A 63 -1.72 27.42 -1.54
N HIS A 64 -2.17 26.85 -0.42
CA HIS A 64 -1.39 25.88 0.37
C HIS A 64 -0.75 24.85 -0.58
N PRO A 65 0.54 24.52 -0.38
CA PRO A 65 1.28 23.68 -1.31
C PRO A 65 0.68 22.27 -1.36
N SER A 66 0.71 21.66 -2.55
CA SER A 66 0.34 20.26 -2.75
C SER A 66 1.57 19.38 -2.89
N MET A 67 1.53 18.20 -2.27
CA MET A 67 2.67 17.28 -2.23
C MET A 67 2.25 15.87 -2.61
N LEU A 68 3.13 15.15 -3.31
CA LEU A 68 3.06 13.70 -3.41
C LEU A 68 4.25 13.09 -2.68
N VAL A 69 3.96 12.15 -1.77
CA VAL A 69 4.95 11.51 -0.92
C VAL A 69 4.98 10.02 -1.24
N PHE A 70 6.08 9.55 -1.82
CA PHE A 70 6.40 8.12 -1.84
C PHE A 70 6.90 7.71 -0.47
N SER A 71 6.20 6.79 0.19
CA SER A 71 6.52 6.32 1.53
C SER A 71 6.14 4.84 1.70
N GLY A 72 6.54 4.24 2.81
CA GLY A 72 5.98 2.97 3.28
C GLY A 72 5.42 3.13 4.69
N GLY A 73 5.77 2.18 5.56
CA GLY A 73 5.27 2.06 6.93
C GLY A 73 5.64 3.18 7.91
N THR A 74 6.25 2.82 9.04
CA THR A 74 6.15 3.67 10.24
C THR A 74 7.07 4.88 10.28
N ALA A 75 8.17 4.91 9.51
CA ALA A 75 9.16 5.99 9.58
C ALA A 75 8.54 7.38 9.35
N PHE A 76 7.72 7.53 8.31
CA PHE A 76 7.07 8.82 7.99
C PHE A 76 5.91 9.19 8.95
N ASN A 77 5.49 8.31 9.86
CA ASN A 77 4.32 8.55 10.72
C ASN A 77 4.50 9.73 11.68
N GLY A 78 5.71 9.97 12.20
CA GLY A 78 5.96 11.09 13.11
C GLY A 78 5.84 12.47 12.45
N VAL A 79 6.02 12.54 11.14
CA VAL A 79 6.07 13.80 10.37
C VAL A 79 4.70 14.20 9.83
N VAL A 80 3.78 13.24 9.63
CA VAL A 80 2.45 13.52 9.07
C VAL A 80 1.61 14.49 9.92
N GLU A 81 1.71 14.45 11.25
CA GLU A 81 0.93 15.37 12.10
C GLU A 81 1.45 16.82 12.00
N GLU A 82 2.76 17.03 11.81
CA GLU A 82 3.32 18.37 11.56
C GLU A 82 3.11 18.83 10.11
N LEU A 83 3.05 17.91 9.15
CA LEU A 83 2.70 18.24 7.75
C LEU A 83 1.23 18.64 7.60
N LYS A 84 0.30 18.03 8.35
CA LYS A 84 -1.12 18.43 8.38
C LYS A 84 -1.32 19.90 8.75
N LYS A 85 -0.38 20.51 9.49
CA LYS A 85 -0.40 21.94 9.86
C LYS A 85 0.07 22.86 8.73
N LEU A 86 0.93 22.36 7.83
CA LEU A 86 1.40 23.07 6.64
C LEU A 86 0.38 22.97 5.50
N THR A 87 -0.12 21.76 5.25
CA THR A 87 -1.09 21.47 4.19
C THR A 87 -1.78 20.12 4.37
N THR A 88 -3.07 20.08 4.07
CA THR A 88 -3.87 18.85 3.92
C THR A 88 -3.73 18.21 2.53
N ARG A 89 -3.15 18.92 1.56
CA ARG A 89 -3.10 18.55 0.13
C ARG A 89 -1.96 17.57 -0.18
N VAL A 90 -1.95 16.44 0.52
CA VAL A 90 -0.87 15.44 0.45
C VAL A 90 -1.40 14.12 -0.11
N ALA A 91 -0.80 13.66 -1.21
CA ALA A 91 -1.01 12.34 -1.77
C ALA A 91 0.08 11.39 -1.26
N HIS A 92 -0.26 10.52 -0.31
CA HIS A 92 0.61 9.48 0.22
C HIS A 92 0.52 8.24 -0.68
N VAL A 93 1.57 7.99 -1.45
CA VAL A 93 1.71 6.81 -2.31
C VAL A 93 2.44 5.72 -1.54
N LEU A 94 1.85 4.53 -1.50
CA LEU A 94 2.30 3.41 -0.67
C LEU A 94 2.40 2.11 -1.48
N PRO A 95 3.40 1.25 -1.19
CA PRO A 95 3.50 -0.08 -1.78
C PRO A 95 2.40 -1.01 -1.26
N VAL A 96 2.14 -2.08 -2.03
CA VAL A 96 1.16 -3.14 -1.72
C VAL A 96 1.81 -4.53 -1.63
N SER A 97 3.10 -4.56 -1.28
CA SER A 97 3.95 -5.77 -1.18
C SER A 97 4.29 -6.24 0.23
N ASP A 98 3.88 -5.51 1.28
CA ASP A 98 4.14 -5.87 2.68
C ASP A 98 3.61 -7.28 3.02
N ASP A 99 4.54 -8.20 3.29
CA ASP A 99 4.25 -9.55 3.74
C ASP A 99 4.54 -9.74 5.24
N GLY A 100 4.55 -8.65 6.02
CA GLY A 100 4.83 -8.60 7.45
C GLY A 100 3.62 -8.82 8.38
N GLY A 101 3.88 -9.38 9.56
CA GLY A 101 2.96 -9.44 10.69
C GLY A 101 1.54 -9.92 10.34
N SER A 102 0.53 -9.15 10.76
CA SER A 102 -0.87 -9.46 10.49
C SER A 102 -1.30 -9.23 9.03
N THR A 103 -0.50 -8.55 8.21
CA THR A 103 -0.70 -8.49 6.75
C THR A 103 -0.40 -9.86 6.12
N ALA A 104 0.71 -10.49 6.53
CA ALA A 104 1.14 -11.81 6.08
C ALA A 104 0.02 -12.86 6.18
N GLU A 105 -0.64 -12.89 7.34
CA GLU A 105 -1.67 -13.88 7.67
C GLU A 105 -2.98 -13.66 6.88
N ILE A 106 -3.36 -12.40 6.66
CA ILE A 106 -4.49 -12.03 5.80
C ILE A 106 -4.21 -12.47 4.35
N VAL A 107 -3.02 -12.14 3.84
CA VAL A 107 -2.61 -12.49 2.47
C VAL A 107 -2.46 -14.00 2.30
N ARG A 108 -2.07 -14.73 3.35
CA ARG A 108 -2.02 -16.20 3.34
C ARG A 108 -3.40 -16.83 3.19
N VAL A 109 -4.34 -16.49 4.08
CA VAL A 109 -5.65 -17.18 4.19
C VAL A 109 -6.71 -16.63 3.22
N LEU A 110 -6.66 -15.34 2.92
CA LEU A 110 -7.68 -14.65 2.10
C LEU A 110 -7.14 -14.17 0.75
N GLY A 111 -5.83 -14.12 0.56
CA GLY A 111 -5.20 -13.66 -0.68
C GLY A 111 -5.25 -12.14 -0.88
N GLY A 112 -4.75 -11.73 -2.03
CA GLY A 112 -4.73 -10.36 -2.51
C GLY A 112 -3.58 -9.49 -2.00
N PRO A 113 -3.66 -8.17 -2.21
CA PRO A 113 -2.57 -7.23 -1.94
C PRO A 113 -2.36 -6.99 -0.44
N ALA A 114 -1.16 -6.52 -0.10
CA ALA A 114 -0.85 -6.07 1.25
C ALA A 114 -1.68 -4.84 1.66
N VAL A 115 -2.12 -4.83 2.92
CA VAL A 115 -2.97 -3.75 3.48
C VAL A 115 -2.27 -2.94 4.59
N GLY A 116 -1.14 -3.43 5.11
CA GLY A 116 -0.51 -2.94 6.34
C GLY A 116 -0.14 -1.46 6.32
N ASP A 117 0.65 -1.04 5.33
CA ASP A 117 1.13 0.34 5.21
C ASP A 117 -0.01 1.32 4.91
N ILE A 118 -0.92 0.95 4.00
CA ILE A 118 -2.12 1.73 3.67
C ILE A 118 -2.96 1.98 4.93
N ARG A 119 -3.31 0.92 5.66
CA ARG A 119 -4.02 1.02 6.94
C ARG A 119 -3.24 1.85 7.95
N SER A 120 -1.90 1.78 7.98
CA SER A 120 -1.10 2.59 8.91
C SER A 120 -1.12 4.07 8.56
N ARG A 121 -1.13 4.42 7.27
CA ARG A 121 -1.22 5.82 6.83
C ARG A 121 -2.62 6.37 7.02
N CYS A 122 -3.66 5.60 6.65
CA CYS A 122 -5.05 5.98 6.90
C CYS A 122 -5.30 6.21 8.39
N LEU A 123 -4.84 5.28 9.25
CA LEU A 123 -4.89 5.49 10.68
C LEU A 123 -4.12 6.75 11.07
N ARG A 124 -2.86 6.93 10.65
CA ARG A 124 -2.09 8.14 11.02
C ARG A 124 -2.81 9.45 10.62
N LEU A 125 -3.55 9.47 9.52
CA LEU A 125 -4.29 10.64 9.07
C LEU A 125 -5.63 10.89 9.78
N SER A 126 -6.18 9.91 10.52
CA SER A 126 -7.49 10.02 11.20
C SER A 126 -7.63 11.31 12.03
N ASP A 127 -8.87 11.75 12.23
CA ASP A 127 -9.16 12.80 13.20
C ASP A 127 -8.79 12.38 14.64
N GLU A 128 -8.44 13.39 15.43
CA GLU A 128 -8.19 13.31 16.87
C GLU A 128 -8.92 14.42 17.65
N SER A 129 -9.74 15.25 16.98
CA SER A 129 -10.40 16.42 17.57
C SER A 129 -11.56 16.10 18.50
N THR A 130 -12.22 14.94 18.29
CA THR A 130 -13.38 14.52 19.09
C THR A 130 -13.12 13.23 19.88
N LEU A 131 -13.85 13.07 20.99
CA LEU A 131 -13.81 11.84 21.81
C LEU A 131 -14.23 10.59 21.01
N GLU A 132 -15.13 10.75 20.03
CA GLU A 132 -15.53 9.65 19.13
C GLU A 132 -14.42 9.32 18.14
N ALA A 133 -13.80 10.31 17.49
CA ALA A 133 -12.67 10.08 16.59
C ALA A 133 -11.50 9.38 17.31
N LEU A 134 -11.18 9.80 18.54
CA LEU A 134 -10.21 9.11 19.40
C LEU A 134 -10.62 7.67 19.74
N ALA A 135 -11.91 7.40 19.96
CA ALA A 135 -12.41 6.05 20.22
C ALA A 135 -12.34 5.14 18.97
N VAL A 136 -12.68 5.67 17.79
CA VAL A 136 -12.57 4.96 16.50
C VAL A 136 -11.10 4.71 16.14
N ARG A 137 -10.23 5.72 16.30
CA ARG A 137 -8.77 5.61 16.16
C ARG A 137 -8.20 4.52 17.06
N ARG A 138 -8.61 4.49 18.34
CA ARG A 138 -8.20 3.44 19.30
C ARG A 138 -8.66 2.05 18.84
N LEU A 139 -9.90 1.91 18.39
CA LEU A 139 -10.44 0.63 17.89
C LEU A 139 -9.67 0.13 16.66
N LEU A 140 -9.52 0.96 15.62
CA LEU A 140 -8.86 0.58 14.36
C LEU A 140 -7.34 0.44 14.52
N GLY A 141 -6.74 1.21 15.44
CA GLY A 141 -5.33 1.09 15.82
C GLY A 141 -5.01 -0.09 16.72
N HIS A 142 -6.02 -0.77 17.27
CA HIS A 142 -5.81 -1.86 18.22
C HIS A 142 -5.06 -3.06 17.62
N ARG A 143 -4.24 -3.69 18.47
CA ARG A 143 -3.56 -4.96 18.19
C ARG A 143 -3.92 -5.97 19.27
N LEU A 144 -4.36 -7.15 18.81
CA LEU A 144 -4.70 -8.28 19.67
C LEU A 144 -3.46 -8.83 20.40
N PRO A 145 -3.64 -9.54 21.53
CA PRO A 145 -2.59 -10.24 22.27
C PRO A 145 -1.65 -11.09 21.41
N LEU A 146 -0.45 -11.37 21.95
CA LEU A 146 0.49 -12.29 21.31
C LEU A 146 0.05 -13.75 21.47
N ASP A 147 -0.58 -14.12 22.59
CA ASP A 147 -1.14 -15.46 22.76
C ASP A 147 -2.34 -15.68 21.83
N GLY A 148 -2.32 -16.80 21.10
CA GLY A 148 -3.32 -17.08 20.07
C GLY A 148 -4.71 -17.44 20.61
N LYS A 149 -4.83 -17.90 21.86
CA LYS A 149 -6.14 -18.16 22.50
C LYS A 149 -6.73 -16.86 23.02
N GLU A 150 -5.94 -16.05 23.71
CA GLU A 150 -6.35 -14.71 24.17
C GLU A 150 -6.78 -13.84 22.99
N ALA A 151 -5.95 -13.76 21.94
CA ALA A 151 -6.25 -13.00 20.73
C ALA A 151 -7.54 -13.47 20.03
N LYS A 152 -7.78 -14.79 19.96
CA LYS A 152 -9.01 -15.34 19.37
C LYS A 152 -10.24 -15.05 20.22
N SER A 153 -10.12 -15.11 21.55
CA SER A 153 -11.19 -14.77 22.49
C SER A 153 -11.57 -13.29 22.39
N GLU A 154 -10.58 -12.40 22.45
CA GLU A 154 -10.80 -10.95 22.34
C GLU A 154 -11.36 -10.56 20.97
N TRP A 155 -10.91 -11.20 19.89
CA TRP A 155 -11.47 -11.01 18.55
C TRP A 155 -12.98 -11.32 18.50
N TYR A 156 -13.43 -12.43 19.09
CA TYR A 156 -14.86 -12.74 19.10
C TYR A 156 -15.66 -11.69 19.89
N ASN A 157 -15.21 -11.31 21.09
CA ASN A 157 -15.86 -10.24 21.87
C ASN A 157 -15.97 -8.92 21.09
N ILE A 158 -14.97 -8.59 20.24
CA ILE A 158 -14.99 -7.41 19.37
C ILE A 158 -16.04 -7.57 18.26
N VAL A 159 -16.06 -8.71 17.56
CA VAL A 159 -17.01 -9.01 16.47
C VAL A 159 -18.46 -9.09 16.97
N GLU A 160 -18.68 -9.67 18.14
CA GLU A 160 -20.00 -9.76 18.78
C GLU A 160 -20.53 -8.39 19.19
N GLY A 161 -19.64 -7.44 19.54
CA GLY A 161 -19.97 -6.05 19.86
C GLY A 161 -19.88 -5.72 21.35
N GLU A 162 -19.43 -6.68 22.16
CA GLU A 162 -19.38 -6.60 23.63
C GLU A 162 -18.07 -6.02 24.16
N HIS A 163 -17.00 -6.03 23.35
CA HIS A 163 -15.68 -5.60 23.81
C HIS A 163 -15.60 -4.10 24.16
N THR A 164 -14.83 -3.78 25.20
CA THR A 164 -14.68 -2.41 25.75
C THR A 164 -14.15 -1.37 24.76
N LEU A 165 -13.46 -1.78 23.69
CA LEU A 165 -12.99 -0.88 22.62
C LEU A 165 -14.13 -0.08 21.98
N TRP A 166 -15.35 -0.62 21.93
CA TRP A 166 -16.54 0.06 21.41
C TRP A 166 -17.04 1.22 22.30
N LYS A 167 -16.50 1.40 23.52
CA LYS A 167 -16.87 2.51 24.42
C LYS A 167 -16.43 3.85 23.83
N GLY A 168 -17.40 4.72 23.55
CA GLY A 168 -17.19 6.03 22.91
C GLY A 168 -17.37 6.03 21.39
N VAL A 169 -17.61 4.86 20.78
CA VAL A 169 -18.02 4.76 19.36
C VAL A 169 -19.55 4.70 19.30
N SER A 170 -20.17 5.64 18.59
CA SER A 170 -21.63 5.72 18.43
C SER A 170 -22.18 4.54 17.62
N ILE A 171 -23.51 4.37 17.66
CA ILE A 171 -24.19 3.26 16.99
C ILE A 171 -23.94 3.27 15.46
N PRO A 172 -24.05 4.41 14.73
CA PRO A 172 -23.78 4.42 13.28
C PRO A 172 -22.34 3.99 12.92
N TYR A 173 -21.34 4.47 13.65
CA TYR A 173 -19.95 4.06 13.45
C TYR A 173 -19.73 2.59 13.82
N ARG A 174 -20.33 2.14 14.94
CA ARG A 174 -20.25 0.76 15.41
C ARG A 174 -20.78 -0.22 14.37
N GLU A 175 -22.01 -0.04 13.91
CA GLU A 175 -22.61 -0.96 12.93
C GLU A 175 -21.86 -0.90 11.59
N THR A 176 -21.42 0.29 11.16
CA THR A 176 -20.60 0.44 9.94
C THR A 176 -19.29 -0.35 10.04
N ILE A 177 -18.50 -0.17 11.10
CA ILE A 177 -17.21 -0.87 11.26
C ILE A 177 -17.44 -2.38 11.44
N ARG A 178 -18.38 -2.75 12.31
CA ARG A 178 -18.66 -4.13 12.69
C ARG A 178 -19.17 -4.96 11.51
N ALA A 179 -19.95 -4.39 10.58
CA ALA A 179 -20.37 -5.09 9.37
C ALA A 179 -19.19 -5.67 8.57
N PHE A 180 -18.11 -4.92 8.41
CA PHE A 180 -16.91 -5.39 7.69
C PHE A 180 -16.02 -6.30 8.52
N LEU A 181 -15.98 -6.16 9.85
CA LEU A 181 -15.33 -7.13 10.75
C LEU A 181 -16.04 -8.50 10.73
N VAL A 182 -17.37 -8.50 10.76
CA VAL A 182 -18.21 -9.71 10.60
C VAL A 182 -18.02 -10.31 9.20
N TYR A 183 -17.99 -9.50 8.15
CA TYR A 183 -17.72 -9.98 6.79
C TYR A 183 -16.34 -10.64 6.68
N PHE A 184 -15.29 -10.02 7.23
CA PHE A 184 -13.94 -10.59 7.31
C PHE A 184 -13.92 -11.94 8.04
N GLN A 185 -14.58 -12.04 9.20
CA GLN A 185 -14.72 -13.30 9.93
C GLN A 185 -15.42 -14.38 9.09
N ASN A 186 -16.48 -14.03 8.35
CA ASN A 186 -17.19 -14.96 7.47
C ASN A 186 -16.32 -15.42 6.29
N GLN A 187 -15.43 -14.58 5.75
CA GLN A 187 -14.49 -15.00 4.70
C GLN A 187 -13.44 -16.00 5.23
N ILE A 188 -12.95 -15.81 6.46
CA ILE A 188 -12.07 -16.78 7.13
C ILE A 188 -12.78 -18.12 7.31
N LEU A 189 -14.01 -18.12 7.85
CA LEU A 189 -14.75 -19.36 8.14
C LEU A 189 -15.09 -20.19 6.88
N ARG A 190 -15.07 -19.59 5.69
CA ARG A 190 -15.24 -20.29 4.41
C ARG A 190 -14.00 -21.06 3.95
N ARG A 191 -12.83 -20.85 4.57
CA ARG A 191 -11.58 -21.55 4.22
C ARG A 191 -11.44 -22.88 4.99
N ALA A 192 -12.08 -23.93 4.49
CA ALA A 192 -12.16 -25.24 5.15
C ALA A 192 -10.81 -25.87 5.56
N ASN A 193 -9.73 -25.56 4.81
CA ASN A 193 -8.40 -26.17 4.99
C ASN A 193 -7.36 -25.26 5.67
N GLU A 194 -7.74 -24.04 6.07
CA GLU A 194 -6.81 -23.07 6.65
C GLU A 194 -7.33 -22.50 7.98
N SER A 195 -6.55 -22.66 9.04
CA SER A 195 -6.77 -21.91 10.28
C SER A 195 -6.23 -20.48 10.14
N PHE A 196 -6.89 -19.52 10.77
CA PHE A 196 -6.44 -18.13 10.88
C PHE A 196 -5.88 -17.85 12.29
N CYS A 197 -4.72 -17.22 12.33
CA CYS A 197 -3.99 -16.84 13.54
C CYS A 197 -4.25 -15.38 13.90
N PHE A 198 -4.96 -15.14 15.01
CA PHE A 198 -5.28 -13.79 15.48
C PHE A 198 -4.15 -13.12 16.27
N SER A 199 -3.08 -13.83 16.63
CA SER A 199 -1.95 -13.30 17.41
C SER A 199 -1.36 -12.02 16.81
N ASN A 200 -1.27 -10.95 17.59
CA ASN A 200 -0.81 -9.63 17.15
C ASN A 200 -1.59 -9.03 15.95
N GLY A 201 -2.80 -9.55 15.72
CA GLY A 201 -3.75 -9.12 14.69
C GLY A 201 -4.12 -7.66 14.85
N SER A 202 -4.15 -6.89 13.76
CA SER A 202 -4.58 -5.48 13.82
C SER A 202 -6.04 -5.39 13.40
N ILE A 203 -6.89 -4.83 14.28
CA ILE A 203 -8.33 -4.68 14.02
C ILE A 203 -8.56 -3.82 12.77
N GLY A 204 -7.79 -2.75 12.58
CA GLY A 204 -7.81 -1.95 11.36
C GLY A 204 -7.42 -2.73 10.10
N ASN A 205 -6.48 -3.69 10.17
CA ASN A 205 -6.18 -4.56 9.01
C ASN A 205 -7.36 -5.49 8.71
N PHE A 206 -8.03 -6.03 9.72
CA PHE A 206 -9.18 -6.92 9.55
C PHE A 206 -10.40 -6.19 8.99
N PHE A 207 -10.69 -4.99 9.49
CA PHE A 207 -11.70 -4.08 8.93
C PHE A 207 -11.39 -3.75 7.46
N PHE A 208 -10.16 -3.32 7.17
CA PHE A 208 -9.74 -2.95 5.82
C PHE A 208 -9.78 -4.14 4.85
N ALA A 209 -9.34 -5.33 5.29
CA ALA A 209 -9.41 -6.55 4.48
C ALA A 209 -10.87 -6.99 4.24
N GLY A 210 -11.74 -6.90 5.24
CA GLY A 210 -13.18 -7.12 5.09
C GLY A 210 -13.80 -6.20 4.05
N ALA A 211 -13.50 -4.90 4.11
CA ALA A 211 -13.93 -3.91 3.12
C ALA A 211 -13.38 -4.21 1.72
N ARG A 212 -12.08 -4.51 1.59
CA ARG A 212 -11.44 -4.85 0.30
C ARG A 212 -12.13 -6.03 -0.38
N ILE A 213 -12.39 -7.12 0.37
CA ILE A 213 -13.00 -8.33 -0.18
C ILE A 213 -14.51 -8.12 -0.44
N PHE A 214 -15.18 -7.22 0.28
CA PHE A 214 -16.58 -6.88 0.03
C PHE A 214 -16.75 -6.06 -1.26
N PHE A 215 -15.90 -5.06 -1.49
CA PHE A 215 -15.94 -4.22 -2.68
C PHE A 215 -15.19 -4.81 -3.89
N ASP A 216 -14.46 -5.91 -3.70
CA ASP A 216 -13.46 -6.45 -4.63
C ASP A 216 -12.54 -5.35 -5.21
N SER A 217 -12.06 -4.45 -4.34
CA SER A 217 -11.18 -3.35 -4.76
C SER A 217 -10.52 -2.66 -3.57
N LEU A 218 -9.28 -2.19 -3.75
CA LEU A 218 -8.56 -1.38 -2.76
C LEU A 218 -9.13 0.04 -2.65
N ASP A 219 -9.38 0.73 -3.76
CA ASP A 219 -9.72 2.16 -3.75
C ASP A 219 -11.03 2.48 -2.97
N PRO A 220 -12.13 1.70 -3.09
CA PRO A 220 -13.34 1.87 -2.25
C PRO A 220 -13.12 1.50 -0.79
N ALA A 221 -12.27 0.50 -0.49
CA ALA A 221 -11.93 0.12 0.89
C ALA A 221 -11.13 1.22 1.60
N ILE A 222 -10.20 1.87 0.88
CA ILE A 222 -9.50 3.07 1.35
C ILE A 222 -10.50 4.20 1.57
N PHE A 223 -11.39 4.46 0.61
CA PHE A 223 -12.41 5.51 0.75
C PHE A 223 -13.28 5.29 1.99
N LEU A 224 -13.79 4.07 2.21
CA LEU A 224 -14.54 3.73 3.41
C LEU A 224 -13.74 3.99 4.69
N PHE A 225 -12.49 3.51 4.76
CA PHE A 225 -11.62 3.74 5.92
C PHE A 225 -11.42 5.23 6.15
N SER A 226 -11.21 6.02 5.10
CA SER A 226 -11.04 7.47 5.14
C SER A 226 -12.30 8.23 5.58
N ARG A 227 -13.50 7.70 5.35
CA ARG A 227 -14.75 8.26 5.88
C ARG A 227 -14.97 7.88 7.34
N VAL A 228 -14.73 6.62 7.69
CA VAL A 228 -14.85 6.12 9.08
C VAL A 228 -13.78 6.72 10.02
N SER A 229 -12.63 7.13 9.48
CA SER A 229 -11.56 7.78 10.23
C SER A 229 -11.59 9.31 10.21
N ASP A 230 -12.57 9.90 9.51
CA ASP A 230 -12.64 11.33 9.16
C ASP A 230 -11.30 11.93 8.69
N ILE A 231 -10.68 11.27 7.71
CA ILE A 231 -9.45 11.77 7.07
C ILE A 231 -9.79 13.02 6.25
N PRO A 232 -8.99 14.11 6.36
CA PRO A 232 -9.18 15.32 5.58
C PRO A 232 -9.35 15.04 4.08
N THR A 233 -10.35 15.67 3.45
CA THR A 233 -10.76 15.36 2.07
C THR A 233 -9.69 15.60 1.01
N GLU A 234 -8.73 16.49 1.28
CA GLU A 234 -7.58 16.75 0.39
C GLU A 234 -6.40 15.79 0.63
N SER A 235 -6.40 15.03 1.73
CA SER A 235 -5.36 14.05 2.05
C SER A 235 -5.70 12.71 1.40
N LEU A 236 -4.92 12.32 0.39
CA LEU A 236 -5.14 11.09 -0.36
C LEU A 236 -4.18 10.01 0.13
N VAL A 237 -4.71 8.81 0.38
CA VAL A 237 -3.91 7.59 0.54
C VAL A 237 -4.10 6.77 -0.72
N LEU A 238 -3.02 6.51 -1.45
CA LEU A 238 -3.06 5.88 -2.77
C LEU A 238 -2.21 4.60 -2.77
N PRO A 239 -2.79 3.43 -3.11
CA PRO A 239 -2.01 2.24 -3.38
C PRO A 239 -1.30 2.47 -4.72
N VAL A 240 0.02 2.24 -4.77
CA VAL A 240 0.78 2.53 -6.01
C VAL A 240 0.35 1.66 -7.19
N ILE A 241 -0.16 0.45 -6.90
CA ILE A 241 -0.76 -0.47 -7.86
C ILE A 241 -2.21 -0.72 -7.44
N SER A 242 -3.15 -0.63 -8.37
CA SER A 242 -4.52 -1.10 -8.16
C SER A 242 -4.62 -2.55 -8.65
N THR A 243 -4.76 -3.49 -7.72
CA THR A 243 -4.90 -4.93 -7.99
C THR A 243 -5.67 -5.60 -6.85
N ASN A 244 -6.31 -6.74 -7.15
CA ASN A 244 -6.86 -7.67 -6.16
C ASN A 244 -5.98 -8.90 -5.94
N ASP A 245 -4.86 -9.02 -6.67
CA ASP A 245 -3.93 -10.15 -6.61
C ASP A 245 -2.84 -9.94 -5.55
N ARG A 246 -2.23 -11.06 -5.13
CA ARG A 246 -1.03 -11.02 -4.29
C ARG A 246 0.18 -10.68 -5.15
N LEU A 247 0.83 -9.56 -4.83
CA LEU A 247 2.15 -9.22 -5.37
C LEU A 247 3.24 -9.70 -4.41
N THR A 248 4.37 -10.17 -4.96
CA THR A 248 5.58 -10.44 -4.18
C THR A 248 6.69 -9.49 -4.62
N LEU A 249 7.41 -8.88 -3.67
CA LEU A 249 8.63 -8.14 -3.97
C LEU A 249 9.82 -9.11 -4.07
N GLY A 250 10.69 -8.90 -5.04
CA GLY A 250 12.00 -9.55 -5.13
C GLY A 250 13.11 -8.51 -5.14
N CYS A 251 14.30 -8.90 -4.70
CA CYS A 251 15.54 -8.15 -4.93
C CYS A 251 16.61 -9.03 -5.58
N GLU A 252 17.48 -8.39 -6.36
CA GLU A 252 18.72 -8.96 -6.89
C GLU A 252 19.87 -8.26 -6.17
N LEU A 253 20.84 -9.02 -5.67
CA LEU A 253 22.08 -8.50 -5.08
C LEU A 253 23.18 -8.37 -6.15
N TRP A 254 24.25 -7.63 -5.86
CA TRP A 254 25.36 -7.46 -6.81
C TRP A 254 26.15 -8.75 -7.11
N ASP A 255 26.03 -9.78 -6.28
CA ASP A 255 26.59 -11.11 -6.55
C ASP A 255 25.67 -12.01 -7.42
N GLY A 256 24.48 -11.52 -7.79
CA GLY A 256 23.48 -12.25 -8.57
C GLY A 256 22.52 -13.12 -7.74
N THR A 257 22.61 -13.10 -6.41
CA THR A 257 21.63 -13.72 -5.50
C THR A 257 20.27 -13.03 -5.64
N ILE A 258 19.19 -13.83 -5.58
CA ILE A 258 17.81 -13.32 -5.60
C ILE A 258 17.15 -13.64 -4.25
N ILE A 259 16.58 -12.62 -3.61
CA ILE A 259 15.77 -12.75 -2.41
C ILE A 259 14.31 -12.47 -2.76
N ARG A 260 13.38 -13.29 -2.26
CA ARG A 260 11.94 -13.17 -2.52
C ARG A 260 11.17 -12.96 -1.22
N GLY A 261 10.31 -11.95 -1.19
CA GLY A 261 9.52 -11.53 -0.01
C GLY A 261 10.09 -10.28 0.63
N GLN A 262 9.22 -9.37 1.08
CA GLN A 262 9.64 -8.07 1.62
C GLN A 262 10.36 -8.23 2.96
N ASN A 263 9.82 -9.06 3.86
CA ASN A 263 10.49 -9.40 5.12
C ASN A 263 11.86 -10.05 4.89
N GLU A 264 12.01 -10.96 3.94
CA GLU A 264 13.30 -11.64 3.73
C GLU A 264 14.38 -10.70 3.19
N ILE A 265 14.00 -9.54 2.64
CA ILE A 265 14.90 -8.44 2.26
C ILE A 265 15.26 -7.58 3.48
N SER A 266 14.28 -7.13 4.27
CA SER A 266 14.50 -6.14 5.35
C SER A 266 14.68 -6.73 6.75
N HIS A 267 13.83 -7.68 7.12
CA HIS A 267 13.58 -8.17 8.48
C HIS A 267 13.33 -9.69 8.46
N PRO A 268 14.33 -10.52 8.09
CA PRO A 268 14.14 -11.95 7.88
C PRO A 268 13.76 -12.64 9.19
N ALA A 269 12.91 -13.66 9.13
CA ALA A 269 12.65 -14.48 10.30
C ALA A 269 13.94 -15.19 10.73
N VAL A 270 14.25 -15.18 12.03
CA VAL A 270 15.49 -15.81 12.54
C VAL A 270 15.44 -17.32 12.32
N GLY A 271 16.14 -17.77 11.28
CA GLY A 271 16.42 -19.18 11.01
C GLY A 271 15.55 -19.86 9.95
N LEU A 272 15.56 -19.38 8.70
CA LEU A 272 15.20 -20.20 7.53
C LEU A 272 15.73 -19.63 6.18
N VAL A 273 17.03 -19.37 6.09
CA VAL A 273 17.67 -19.05 4.79
C VAL A 273 17.69 -20.31 3.92
N GLN A 274 16.75 -20.42 2.97
CA GLN A 274 16.85 -21.38 1.88
C GLN A 274 17.72 -20.78 0.78
N HIS A 275 19.00 -21.15 0.75
CA HIS A 275 19.87 -20.86 -0.39
C HIS A 275 19.28 -21.51 -1.65
N VAL A 276 19.23 -20.74 -2.74
CA VAL A 276 18.84 -21.23 -4.07
C VAL A 276 20.12 -21.31 -4.89
N ASP A 277 20.75 -22.47 -4.87
CA ASP A 277 21.91 -22.74 -5.71
C ASP A 277 21.48 -22.77 -7.19
N LYS A 278 22.20 -22.03 -8.02
CA LYS A 278 22.15 -22.20 -9.48
C LYS A 278 23.12 -23.31 -9.85
N GLU A 279 22.63 -24.48 -10.25
CA GLU A 279 23.26 -25.21 -11.37
C GLU A 279 22.34 -26.26 -12.03
N GLU A 280 22.51 -26.34 -13.35
CA GLU A 280 22.08 -27.36 -14.32
C GLU A 280 20.69 -28.03 -14.26
N ALA A 281 19.88 -27.68 -15.26
CA ALA A 281 18.84 -28.56 -15.77
C ALA A 281 19.44 -29.70 -16.64
N ARG A 282 19.21 -30.97 -16.27
CA ARG A 282 19.27 -32.12 -17.19
C ARG A 282 18.13 -33.09 -16.91
N CYS A 283 17.60 -33.69 -17.98
CA CYS A 283 16.39 -34.51 -17.96
C CYS A 283 16.71 -36.01 -17.86
N GLY A 284 15.91 -36.80 -17.14
CA GLY A 284 16.05 -38.27 -17.07
C GLY A 284 15.13 -38.94 -16.04
N PRO A 285 14.28 -39.93 -16.41
CA PRO A 285 13.22 -40.42 -15.51
C PRO A 285 13.58 -41.71 -14.76
N LYS A 286 13.55 -41.71 -13.42
CA LYS A 286 13.47 -42.94 -12.58
C LYS A 286 12.67 -42.73 -11.29
N THR A 287 11.49 -43.34 -11.22
CA THR A 287 10.94 -43.96 -10.00
C THR A 287 11.71 -45.28 -9.75
N PRO A 288 11.84 -45.81 -8.50
CA PRO A 288 10.73 -46.01 -7.58
C PRO A 288 10.95 -45.71 -6.08
N ARG A 289 9.79 -45.52 -5.42
CA ARG A 289 9.46 -45.74 -4.00
C ARG A 289 10.61 -46.03 -3.01
N LEU A 290 10.80 -45.11 -2.07
CA LEU A 290 11.06 -45.49 -0.68
C LEU A 290 9.93 -44.93 0.21
N VAL A 291 9.33 -45.79 1.03
CA VAL A 291 8.29 -45.40 2.00
C VAL A 291 8.98 -44.83 3.24
N ALA A 292 8.86 -43.52 3.46
CA ALA A 292 9.26 -42.86 4.70
C ALA A 292 8.04 -42.17 5.32
N ALA A 293 7.71 -42.53 6.56
CA ALA A 293 6.48 -42.09 7.21
C ALA A 293 6.48 -40.58 7.48
N VAL A 294 5.44 -39.88 6.99
CA VAL A 294 5.15 -38.51 7.40
C VAL A 294 4.70 -38.53 8.86
N LYS A 295 5.62 -38.24 9.78
CA LYS A 295 5.25 -37.92 11.16
C LYS A 295 4.52 -36.59 11.16
N HIS A 296 3.26 -36.59 11.60
CA HIS A 296 2.48 -35.36 11.83
C HIS A 296 3.22 -34.45 12.82
N GLY A 297 3.80 -33.36 12.31
CA GLY A 297 4.31 -32.27 13.13
C GLY A 297 3.15 -31.52 13.78
N LYS A 298 3.14 -31.45 15.12
CA LYS A 298 2.23 -30.57 15.86
C LYS A 298 2.48 -29.11 15.44
N PRO A 299 1.46 -28.22 15.43
CA PRO A 299 1.68 -26.81 15.15
C PRO A 299 2.60 -26.20 16.22
N GLY A 300 3.83 -25.85 15.82
CA GLY A 300 4.78 -25.19 16.69
C GLY A 300 4.29 -23.80 17.04
N GLY A 301 4.17 -23.50 18.33
CA GLY A 301 3.77 -22.17 18.79
C GLY A 301 4.83 -21.13 18.43
N TRP A 302 4.41 -20.03 17.80
CA TRP A 302 5.25 -18.89 17.42
C TRP A 302 5.73 -18.12 18.66
N ARG A 303 6.69 -18.70 19.41
CA ARG A 303 7.25 -18.10 20.62
C ARG A 303 8.30 -17.05 20.27
N MET A 304 7.86 -15.89 19.80
CA MET A 304 8.74 -14.73 19.63
C MET A 304 9.31 -14.29 20.99
N LYS A 305 10.55 -14.71 21.29
CA LYS A 305 11.34 -14.06 22.33
C LYS A 305 11.60 -12.62 21.90
N LYS A 306 11.43 -11.67 22.82
CA LYS A 306 11.98 -10.31 22.66
C LYS A 306 13.51 -10.43 22.64
N VAL A 307 14.07 -10.45 21.43
CA VAL A 307 15.51 -10.36 21.18
C VAL A 307 15.71 -9.09 20.35
N THR A 308 16.62 -8.24 20.77
CA THR A 308 17.07 -7.09 19.97
C THR A 308 17.58 -7.66 18.65
N PRO A 309 17.01 -7.31 17.48
CA PRO A 309 17.32 -8.02 16.25
C PRO A 309 18.73 -7.71 15.80
N THR A 310 19.66 -8.62 16.08
CA THR A 310 20.92 -8.74 15.36
C THR A 310 20.59 -9.23 13.95
N PHE A 311 20.24 -8.30 13.06
CA PHE A 311 19.97 -8.60 11.66
C PHE A 311 21.20 -9.27 11.04
N SER A 312 21.02 -10.42 10.38
CA SER A 312 22.06 -10.96 9.52
C SER A 312 22.30 -9.99 8.37
N MET A 313 23.53 -9.49 8.23
CA MET A 313 23.89 -8.64 7.10
C MET A 313 23.62 -9.37 5.79
N LEU A 314 23.21 -8.63 4.76
CA LEU A 314 23.16 -9.18 3.39
C LEU A 314 24.60 -9.49 2.95
N HIS A 315 24.80 -10.64 2.30
CA HIS A 315 26.11 -11.07 1.81
C HIS A 315 26.68 -10.16 0.71
N SER A 316 25.79 -9.43 0.03
CA SER A 316 26.12 -8.42 -0.98
C SER A 316 25.07 -7.30 -0.95
N LYS A 317 25.41 -6.13 -1.47
CA LYS A 317 24.48 -4.98 -1.54
C LYS A 317 23.34 -5.26 -2.51
N ILE A 318 22.17 -4.67 -2.27
CA ILE A 318 21.05 -4.73 -3.22
C ILE A 318 21.44 -3.97 -4.49
N LYS A 319 21.23 -4.60 -5.64
CA LYS A 319 21.44 -4.04 -6.98
C LYS A 319 20.14 -3.48 -7.55
N ARG A 320 19.04 -4.23 -7.43
CA ARG A 320 17.69 -3.76 -7.83
C ARG A 320 16.59 -4.49 -7.06
N ILE A 321 15.39 -3.94 -7.13
CA ILE A 321 14.13 -4.58 -6.72
C ILE A 321 13.15 -4.63 -7.88
N PHE A 322 12.25 -5.62 -7.85
CA PHE A 322 11.27 -5.88 -8.92
C PHE A 322 10.08 -6.65 -8.35
N TYR A 323 8.95 -6.64 -9.06
CA TYR A 323 7.79 -7.45 -8.70
C TYR A 323 7.90 -8.85 -9.30
N MET A 324 7.47 -9.86 -8.55
CA MET A 324 7.49 -11.27 -8.94
C MET A 324 6.09 -11.89 -8.94
N SER A 325 5.84 -12.78 -9.91
CA SER A 325 4.68 -13.67 -9.92
C SER A 325 4.66 -14.57 -8.66
N SER A 326 3.47 -14.96 -8.25
CA SER A 326 3.25 -15.93 -7.16
C SER A 326 3.94 -17.28 -7.43
N GLU A 327 3.97 -17.73 -8.68
CA GLU A 327 4.27 -19.12 -9.07
C GLU A 327 5.76 -19.48 -9.18
N GLY A 328 6.69 -18.50 -9.17
CA GLY A 328 8.10 -18.77 -9.46
C GLY A 328 9.13 -17.98 -8.67
N ARG A 329 10.40 -18.40 -8.75
CA ARG A 329 11.49 -17.96 -7.84
C ARG A 329 12.70 -17.32 -8.54
N ASN A 330 12.70 -17.20 -9.87
CA ASN A 330 13.79 -16.62 -10.65
C ASN A 330 13.30 -15.43 -11.50
N LEU A 331 14.21 -14.76 -12.21
CA LEU A 331 13.89 -13.57 -13.03
C LEU A 331 12.91 -13.82 -14.18
N LEU A 332 12.71 -15.06 -14.63
CA LEU A 332 11.69 -15.38 -15.66
C LEU A 332 10.25 -15.13 -15.15
N HIS A 333 10.09 -14.90 -13.84
CA HIS A 333 8.85 -14.57 -13.19
C HIS A 333 8.77 -13.11 -12.72
N GLU A 334 9.66 -12.23 -13.20
CA GLU A 334 9.50 -10.77 -13.07
C GLU A 334 8.21 -10.33 -13.77
N VAL A 335 7.40 -9.54 -13.08
CA VAL A 335 6.10 -9.05 -13.57
C VAL A 335 6.03 -7.53 -13.50
N PHE A 336 5.20 -6.95 -14.36
CA PHE A 336 5.12 -5.51 -14.56
C PHE A 336 3.70 -5.01 -14.26
N PRO A 337 3.31 -4.93 -12.97
CA PRO A 337 1.98 -4.47 -12.60
C PRO A 337 1.76 -3.01 -13.04
N SER A 338 0.51 -2.67 -13.35
CA SER A 338 0.12 -1.33 -13.77
C SER A 338 -0.01 -0.39 -12.57
N VAL A 339 0.49 0.84 -12.69
CA VAL A 339 0.32 1.90 -11.69
C VAL A 339 -1.16 2.26 -11.56
N ASN A 340 -1.62 2.56 -10.33
CA ASN A 340 -2.94 3.17 -10.10
C ASN A 340 -3.02 4.52 -10.85
N PRO A 341 -3.94 4.71 -11.81
CA PRO A 341 -4.00 5.94 -12.61
C PRO A 341 -4.10 7.24 -11.79
N ARG A 342 -4.68 7.19 -10.59
CA ARG A 342 -4.75 8.36 -9.68
C ARG A 342 -3.37 8.80 -9.19
N VAL A 343 -2.40 7.90 -9.07
CA VAL A 343 -1.01 8.25 -8.72
C VAL A 343 -0.35 9.03 -9.85
N LEU A 344 -0.51 8.58 -11.10
CA LEU A 344 0.00 9.29 -12.29
C LEU A 344 -0.67 10.67 -12.42
N GLU A 345 -1.97 10.75 -12.18
CA GLU A 345 -2.72 12.01 -12.18
C GLU A 345 -2.17 12.99 -11.13
N GLN A 346 -1.99 12.56 -9.88
CA GLN A 346 -1.45 13.43 -8.82
C GLN A 346 0.01 13.84 -9.11
N LEU A 347 0.88 12.92 -9.55
CA LEU A 347 2.27 13.21 -9.95
C LEU A 347 2.35 14.34 -10.98
N SER A 348 1.40 14.36 -11.94
CA SER A 348 1.35 15.39 -12.99
C SER A 348 0.97 16.79 -12.48
N LYS A 349 0.38 16.89 -11.28
CA LYS A 349 -0.26 18.12 -10.77
C LYS A 349 0.43 18.73 -9.53
N VAL A 350 1.01 17.92 -8.63
CA VAL A 350 1.52 18.41 -7.33
C VAL A 350 2.66 19.43 -7.42
N ASP A 351 2.68 20.37 -6.49
CA ASP A 351 3.71 21.41 -6.36
C ASP A 351 5.07 20.85 -5.93
N CYS A 352 5.13 19.66 -5.32
CA CYS A 352 6.36 19.01 -4.84
C CYS A 352 6.22 17.47 -4.80
N ILE A 353 7.34 16.78 -5.06
CA ILE A 353 7.46 15.32 -4.97
C ILE A 353 8.48 15.00 -3.88
N VAL A 354 8.14 14.11 -2.96
CA VAL A 354 8.97 13.73 -1.80
C VAL A 354 9.19 12.22 -1.80
N TYR A 355 10.45 11.81 -1.68
CA TYR A 355 10.84 10.44 -1.35
C TYR A 355 11.11 10.40 0.15
N ALA A 356 10.18 9.82 0.91
CA ALA A 356 10.24 9.84 2.37
C ALA A 356 11.34 8.93 2.93
N MET A 357 11.78 9.23 4.15
CA MET A 357 12.66 8.35 4.91
C MET A 357 11.95 7.06 5.32
N GLY A 358 12.73 5.98 5.44
CA GLY A 358 12.28 4.61 5.61
C GLY A 358 13.15 3.65 4.79
N SER A 359 12.79 2.37 4.77
CA SER A 359 13.59 1.35 4.07
C SER A 359 13.58 1.59 2.55
N LEU A 360 14.78 1.86 2.01
CA LEU A 360 14.95 2.40 0.67
C LEU A 360 14.39 1.47 -0.41
N PHE A 361 14.76 0.19 -0.35
CA PHE A 361 14.46 -0.79 -1.39
C PHE A 361 13.10 -1.46 -1.21
N THR A 362 12.53 -1.45 0.00
CA THR A 362 11.25 -2.13 0.31
C THR A 362 10.07 -1.21 0.62
N SER A 363 10.31 0.08 0.91
CA SER A 363 9.23 1.08 1.08
C SER A 363 9.16 2.07 -0.09
N VAL A 364 10.30 2.64 -0.48
CA VAL A 364 10.33 3.72 -1.49
C VAL A 364 10.42 3.14 -2.91
N CYS A 365 11.51 2.44 -3.24
CA CYS A 365 11.77 1.93 -4.58
C CYS A 365 10.65 1.07 -5.21
N PRO A 366 9.86 0.24 -4.48
CA PRO A 366 8.80 -0.56 -5.11
C PRO A 366 7.75 0.30 -5.82
N SER A 367 7.52 1.52 -5.32
CA SER A 367 6.65 2.49 -5.96
C SER A 367 7.27 3.15 -7.20
N LEU A 368 8.60 3.16 -7.31
CA LEU A 368 9.36 3.91 -8.32
C LEU A 368 9.72 3.07 -9.56
N VAL A 369 9.88 1.75 -9.41
CA VAL A 369 10.20 0.83 -10.52
C VAL A 369 9.10 0.67 -11.56
N LEU A 370 7.93 1.26 -11.32
CA LEU A 370 6.74 1.09 -12.15
C LEU A 370 6.74 2.06 -13.35
N ARG A 371 6.25 1.58 -14.49
CA ARG A 371 6.18 2.35 -15.74
C ARG A 371 5.28 3.58 -15.58
N GLY A 372 5.68 4.69 -16.18
CA GLY A 372 5.00 5.97 -16.08
C GLY A 372 5.44 6.83 -14.88
N ILE A 373 5.99 6.25 -13.82
CA ILE A 373 6.47 7.00 -12.65
C ILE A 373 7.70 7.83 -13.01
N GLY A 374 8.79 7.19 -13.47
CA GLY A 374 10.00 7.89 -13.92
C GLY A 374 9.74 8.86 -15.07
N GLU A 375 8.93 8.45 -16.03
CA GLU A 375 8.52 9.27 -17.17
C GLU A 375 7.84 10.58 -16.73
N ILE A 376 6.86 10.52 -15.81
CA ILE A 376 6.22 11.74 -15.32
C ILE A 376 7.18 12.54 -14.44
N ILE A 377 7.85 11.92 -13.46
CA ILE A 377 8.72 12.65 -12.51
C ILE A 377 9.80 13.44 -13.25
N SER A 378 10.50 12.82 -14.21
CA SER A 378 11.56 13.49 -14.99
C SER A 378 11.06 14.68 -15.80
N SER A 379 9.80 14.67 -16.25
CA SER A 379 9.18 15.79 -16.99
C SER A 379 8.70 16.95 -16.10
N ARG A 380 8.61 16.77 -14.77
CA ARG A 380 8.09 17.82 -13.86
C ARG A 380 9.14 18.87 -13.56
N SER A 381 8.76 20.14 -13.53
CA SER A 381 9.61 21.27 -13.10
C SER A 381 9.49 21.62 -11.59
N CYS A 382 8.85 20.78 -10.77
CA CYS A 382 8.69 20.96 -9.32
C CYS A 382 9.93 20.50 -8.49
N PRO A 383 10.02 20.86 -7.19
CA PRO A 383 11.01 20.28 -6.27
C PRO A 383 10.80 18.76 -6.17
N LYS A 384 11.92 18.04 -6.07
CA LYS A 384 11.98 16.59 -5.89
C LYS A 384 12.95 16.31 -4.76
N VAL A 385 12.38 16.04 -3.60
CA VAL A 385 13.09 16.09 -2.32
C VAL A 385 13.29 14.67 -1.82
N LEU A 386 14.55 14.25 -1.68
CA LEU A 386 14.90 13.04 -0.94
C LEU A 386 15.06 13.38 0.54
N LEU A 387 14.36 12.65 1.41
CA LEU A 387 14.57 12.68 2.85
C LEU A 387 15.55 11.55 3.20
N LEU A 388 16.80 11.89 3.52
CA LEU A 388 17.84 10.90 3.82
C LEU A 388 17.57 10.22 5.17
N ASN A 389 17.77 8.91 5.25
CA ASN A 389 17.73 8.19 6.52
C ASN A 389 18.86 8.67 7.45
N GLY A 390 18.60 8.80 8.76
CA GLY A 390 19.64 9.19 9.72
C GLY A 390 20.46 8.04 10.28
N SER A 391 20.06 6.79 10.03
CA SER A 391 20.79 5.60 10.47
C SER A 391 20.68 4.49 9.43
N TYR A 392 21.67 3.59 9.42
CA TYR A 392 21.67 2.44 8.51
C TYR A 392 20.62 1.39 8.88
N ASP A 393 20.03 0.77 7.88
CA ASP A 393 19.26 -0.47 8.00
C ASP A 393 19.92 -1.63 7.22
N ARG A 394 19.36 -2.83 7.31
CA ARG A 394 19.87 -4.04 6.65
C ARG A 394 20.07 -3.87 5.14
N GLU A 395 19.25 -3.04 4.50
CA GLU A 395 19.26 -2.82 3.05
C GLU A 395 20.35 -1.83 2.60
N THR A 396 20.74 -0.91 3.49
CA THR A 396 21.49 0.30 3.13
C THR A 396 22.87 0.42 3.79
N ILE A 397 23.31 -0.56 4.60
CA ILE A 397 24.65 -0.60 5.22
C ILE A 397 25.76 -0.26 4.21
N GLY A 398 26.52 0.80 4.53
CA GLY A 398 27.65 1.26 3.72
C GLY A 398 27.27 1.93 2.40
N LEU A 399 26.03 2.41 2.23
CA LEU A 399 25.67 3.39 1.19
C LEU A 399 25.89 4.82 1.70
N SER A 400 26.48 5.68 0.87
CA SER A 400 26.46 7.13 1.08
C SER A 400 25.15 7.75 0.58
N ALA A 401 24.92 9.04 0.82
CA ALA A 401 23.80 9.78 0.23
C ALA A 401 23.75 9.67 -1.30
N THR A 402 24.92 9.67 -1.97
CA THR A 402 25.05 9.37 -3.40
C THR A 402 24.49 7.99 -3.74
N GLY A 403 24.74 6.97 -2.92
CA GLY A 403 24.20 5.62 -3.11
C GLY A 403 22.66 5.59 -3.05
N PHE A 404 22.03 6.40 -2.19
CA PHE A 404 20.57 6.55 -2.14
C PHE A 404 20.04 7.23 -3.42
N VAL A 405 20.71 8.30 -3.86
CA VAL A 405 20.40 9.02 -5.11
C VAL A 405 20.49 8.09 -6.32
N THR A 406 21.57 7.29 -6.42
CA THR A 406 21.75 6.31 -7.50
C THR A 406 20.69 5.22 -7.45
N ALA A 407 20.37 4.66 -6.28
CA ALA A 407 19.34 3.63 -6.14
C ALA A 407 17.94 4.11 -6.56
N ILE A 408 17.55 5.34 -6.22
CA ILE A 408 16.29 5.96 -6.66
C ILE A 408 16.32 6.24 -8.18
N THR A 409 17.44 6.76 -8.68
CA THR A 409 17.64 6.99 -10.12
C THR A 409 17.54 5.70 -10.91
N ASP A 410 18.17 4.62 -10.46
CA ASP A 410 18.16 3.31 -11.10
C ASP A 410 16.80 2.63 -11.01
N ALA A 411 16.05 2.82 -9.92
CA ALA A 411 14.67 2.37 -9.81
C ALA A 411 13.77 3.09 -10.83
N LEU A 412 13.84 4.42 -10.91
CA LEU A 412 13.03 5.24 -11.82
C LEU A 412 13.39 5.05 -13.30
N ASN A 413 14.69 4.92 -13.60
CA ASN A 413 15.18 4.55 -14.92
C ASN A 413 14.94 3.06 -15.26
N ARG A 414 14.68 2.21 -14.27
CA ARG A 414 14.67 0.74 -14.38
C ARG A 414 15.98 0.20 -14.96
N THR A 415 17.13 0.80 -14.62
CA THR A 415 18.45 0.63 -15.26
C THR A 415 18.84 -0.84 -15.54
N TYR A 416 18.50 -1.75 -14.63
CA TYR A 416 18.86 -3.17 -14.70
C TYR A 416 17.68 -4.10 -15.05
N GLY A 417 16.56 -3.55 -15.52
CA GLY A 417 15.36 -4.30 -15.92
C GLY A 417 15.33 -4.63 -17.41
N ASP A 418 14.11 -4.78 -17.95
CA ASP A 418 13.86 -4.94 -19.40
C ASP A 418 14.44 -3.75 -20.20
N PRO A 419 15.44 -3.96 -21.08
CA PRO A 419 16.08 -2.89 -21.85
C PRO A 419 15.13 -2.04 -22.70
N GLU A 420 13.99 -2.60 -23.15
CA GLU A 420 12.98 -1.85 -23.93
C GLU A 420 12.16 -0.87 -23.06
N ARG A 421 12.29 -0.97 -21.73
CA ARG A 421 11.54 -0.17 -20.74
C ARG A 421 12.42 0.75 -19.91
N CYS A 422 13.74 0.71 -20.14
CA CYS A 422 14.71 1.55 -19.46
C CYS A 422 14.63 3.01 -19.92
N LEU A 423 14.79 3.94 -18.98
CA LEU A 423 15.05 5.35 -19.25
C LEU A 423 16.54 5.66 -19.03
N LYS A 424 17.00 6.82 -19.50
CA LYS A 424 18.40 7.26 -19.37
C LYS A 424 18.51 8.67 -18.78
N ASN A 425 17.60 9.03 -17.89
CA ASN A 425 17.56 10.35 -17.28
C ASN A 425 18.65 10.49 -16.21
N ALA A 426 19.33 11.63 -16.17
CA ALA A 426 20.32 11.94 -15.14
C ALA A 426 19.65 12.15 -13.75
N PRO A 427 20.35 11.90 -12.61
CA PRO A 427 19.78 11.99 -11.27
C PRO A 427 19.04 13.29 -10.95
N SER A 428 19.53 14.43 -11.45
CA SER A 428 18.94 15.77 -11.28
C SER A 428 17.49 15.91 -11.80
N HIS A 429 17.08 15.06 -12.76
CA HIS A 429 15.69 15.00 -13.23
C HIS A 429 14.76 14.35 -12.19
N TYR A 430 15.30 13.52 -11.29
CA TYR A 430 14.54 12.76 -10.29
C TYR A 430 14.68 13.31 -8.88
N ILE A 431 15.82 13.89 -8.52
CA ILE A 431 16.09 14.47 -7.21
C ILE A 431 16.81 15.80 -7.46
N ASN A 432 16.32 16.89 -6.87
CA ASN A 432 16.97 18.20 -6.95
C ASN A 432 17.19 18.88 -5.59
N ALA A 433 16.67 18.27 -4.51
CA ALA A 433 17.00 18.63 -3.14
C ALA A 433 17.16 17.38 -2.28
N LEU A 434 18.08 17.45 -1.31
CA LEU A 434 18.35 16.42 -0.32
C LEU A 434 18.24 17.04 1.07
N LEU A 435 17.29 16.55 1.88
CA LEU A 435 17.23 16.88 3.30
C LEU A 435 18.02 15.82 4.08
N VAL A 436 18.95 16.27 4.93
CA VAL A 436 19.88 15.42 5.69
C VAL A 436 19.63 15.64 7.18
N PRO A 437 19.35 14.60 7.98
CA PRO A 437 19.16 14.77 9.42
C PRO A 437 20.53 15.02 10.08
N ARG A 438 20.61 16.05 10.93
CA ARG A 438 21.83 16.41 11.67
C ARG A 438 22.34 15.22 12.48
N GLY A 439 23.65 14.97 12.45
CA GLY A 439 24.25 13.84 13.16
C GLY A 439 23.91 12.46 12.60
N GLY A 440 23.25 12.38 11.42
CA GLY A 440 22.98 11.10 10.77
C GLY A 440 24.25 10.33 10.39
N GLN A 441 24.15 9.01 10.38
CA GLN A 441 25.27 8.07 10.13
C GLN A 441 25.68 7.96 8.65
N ILE A 442 24.83 8.44 7.74
CA ILE A 442 25.01 8.24 6.29
C ILE A 442 25.95 9.33 5.74
N PRO A 443 27.11 8.96 5.15
CA PRO A 443 28.06 9.94 4.60
C PRO A 443 27.46 10.77 3.48
N VAL A 444 27.69 12.09 3.54
CA VAL A 444 27.25 13.06 2.54
C VAL A 444 28.47 13.73 1.93
N ASP A 445 28.65 13.60 0.62
CA ASP A 445 29.65 14.31 -0.16
C ASP A 445 28.92 15.36 -1.03
N CYS A 446 28.94 16.61 -0.59
CA CYS A 446 28.25 17.70 -1.28
C CYS A 446 28.83 17.96 -2.68
N SER A 447 30.15 17.85 -2.85
CA SER A 447 30.82 18.07 -4.13
C SER A 447 30.40 17.03 -5.17
N TYR A 448 30.28 15.76 -4.75
CA TYR A 448 29.81 14.70 -5.63
C TYR A 448 28.30 14.83 -5.93
N LEU A 449 27.49 15.22 -4.94
CA LEU A 449 26.06 15.47 -5.16
C LEU A 449 25.81 16.66 -6.11
N GLU A 450 26.61 17.72 -6.01
CA GLU A 450 26.58 18.86 -6.93
C GLU A 450 26.98 18.44 -8.35
N ALA A 451 27.98 17.56 -8.51
CA ALA A 451 28.35 16.98 -9.80
C ALA A 451 27.24 16.10 -10.44
N LEU A 452 26.31 15.56 -9.63
CA LEU A 452 25.08 14.90 -10.11
C LEU A 452 23.92 15.88 -10.38
N GLY A 453 24.13 17.19 -10.18
CA GLY A 453 23.15 18.25 -10.34
C GLY A 453 22.20 18.42 -9.14
N ILE A 454 22.62 17.99 -7.94
CA ILE A 454 21.84 18.09 -6.69
C ILE A 454 22.49 19.17 -5.80
N SER A 455 22.21 20.43 -6.12
CA SER A 455 22.78 21.60 -5.44
C SER A 455 22.14 21.95 -4.10
N HIS A 456 20.90 21.51 -3.83
CA HIS A 456 20.18 21.85 -2.60
C HIS A 456 20.30 20.74 -1.54
N VAL A 457 21.47 20.63 -0.92
CA VAL A 457 21.71 19.78 0.25
C VAL A 457 21.48 20.59 1.52
N ILE A 458 20.45 20.27 2.30
CA ILE A 458 20.04 21.02 3.49
C ILE A 458 20.08 20.12 4.72
N THR A 459 20.88 20.51 5.71
CA THR A 459 20.89 19.87 7.03
C THR A 459 19.69 20.33 7.85
N VAL A 460 18.90 19.38 8.32
CA VAL A 460 17.69 19.59 9.14
C VAL A 460 17.92 19.01 10.53
N ASP A 461 17.37 19.64 11.57
CA ASP A 461 17.52 19.15 12.94
C ASP A 461 16.82 17.79 13.15
N SER A 462 17.29 17.07 14.16
CA SER A 462 17.06 15.64 14.34
C SER A 462 16.85 15.27 15.81
N ILE A 463 16.34 14.05 16.02
CA ILE A 463 16.11 13.43 17.33
C ILE A 463 16.77 12.04 17.29
N ASP A 464 17.41 11.64 18.38
CA ASP A 464 17.90 10.28 18.57
C ASP A 464 16.80 9.42 19.20
N ASP A 465 16.19 8.51 18.43
CA ASP A 465 15.22 7.53 18.93
C ASP A 465 15.95 6.24 19.33
N PRO A 466 15.77 5.75 20.58
CA PRO A 466 16.53 4.60 21.09
C PRO A 466 16.23 3.25 20.42
N LYS A 467 15.30 3.20 19.45
CA LYS A 467 14.96 1.98 18.68
C LYS A 467 15.32 2.08 17.21
N VAL A 468 15.26 3.26 16.61
CA VAL A 468 15.50 3.47 15.16
C VAL A 468 16.67 4.41 14.85
N GLY A 469 17.35 4.93 15.87
CA GLY A 469 18.48 5.86 15.75
C GLY A 469 18.04 7.26 15.36
N ILE A 470 18.91 7.96 14.62
CA ILE A 470 18.68 9.34 14.23
C ILE A 470 17.51 9.44 13.24
N ILE A 471 16.50 10.22 13.61
CA ILE A 471 15.35 10.60 12.78
C ILE A 471 15.25 12.13 12.70
N PHE A 472 14.54 12.65 11.69
CA PHE A 472 14.27 14.08 11.60
C PHE A 472 13.40 14.56 12.78
N ASP A 473 13.67 15.78 13.27
CA ASP A 473 12.68 16.50 14.07
C ASP A 473 11.47 16.84 13.19
N PRO A 474 10.24 16.41 13.53
CA PRO A 474 9.07 16.60 12.68
C PRO A 474 8.76 18.06 12.32
N LYS A 475 9.03 19.01 13.23
CA LYS A 475 8.74 20.44 13.00
C LYS A 475 9.76 21.05 12.05
N SER A 476 11.04 20.81 12.31
CA SER A 476 12.17 21.29 11.50
C SER A 476 12.10 20.76 10.07
N LEU A 477 11.70 19.49 9.90
CA LEU A 477 11.47 18.90 8.59
C LEU A 477 10.24 19.48 7.87
N SER A 478 9.12 19.69 8.58
CA SER A 478 7.93 20.34 8.00
C SER A 478 8.26 21.76 7.51
N GLN A 479 9.04 22.51 8.30
CA GLN A 479 9.53 23.85 7.92
C GLN A 479 10.48 23.81 6.72
N ALA A 480 11.49 22.93 6.71
CA ALA A 480 12.43 22.82 5.59
C ALA A 480 11.73 22.44 4.27
N LEU A 481 10.68 21.60 4.33
CA LEU A 481 9.83 21.30 3.19
C LEU A 481 8.99 22.51 2.76
N ALA A 482 8.43 23.28 3.69
CA ALA A 482 7.71 24.52 3.37
C ALA A 482 8.62 25.53 2.64
N ASP A 483 9.83 25.77 3.18
CA ASP A 483 10.79 26.73 2.64
C ASP A 483 11.23 26.37 1.22
N LEU A 484 11.54 25.09 0.96
CA LEU A 484 11.87 24.58 -0.38
C LEU A 484 10.75 24.83 -1.41
N ILE A 485 9.49 24.66 -1.01
CA ILE A 485 8.34 24.85 -1.90
C ILE A 485 8.07 26.34 -2.15
N LEU A 486 8.23 27.18 -1.13
CA LEU A 486 8.03 28.63 -1.23
C LEU A 486 9.14 29.32 -2.04
N GLN A 487 10.42 28.97 -1.83
CA GLN A 487 11.54 29.53 -2.58
C GLN A 487 11.40 29.33 -4.09
N ARG A 488 10.91 28.16 -4.52
CA ARG A 488 10.71 27.87 -5.95
C ARG A 488 9.55 28.67 -6.56
N LYS A 489 8.46 28.90 -5.82
CA LYS A 489 7.36 29.79 -6.27
C LYS A 489 7.84 31.22 -6.54
N LEU A 490 8.83 31.70 -5.79
CA LEU A 490 9.44 33.04 -5.96
C LEU A 490 10.42 33.14 -7.14
N GLN A 491 11.00 32.02 -7.60
CA GLN A 491 11.82 31.99 -8.81
C GLN A 491 10.97 32.03 -10.09
N PHE A 492 9.81 31.37 -10.11
CA PHE A 492 8.91 31.34 -11.26
C PHE A 492 7.99 32.57 -11.41
N THR A 493 7.96 33.48 -10.43
CA THR A 493 7.20 34.76 -10.52
C THR A 493 8.08 35.95 -10.92
N LYS A 494 9.34 35.72 -11.28
CA LYS A 494 10.31 36.75 -11.75
C LYS A 494 10.71 36.59 -13.22
N ILE A 495 9.95 35.80 -13.99
CA ILE A 495 10.05 35.61 -15.44
C ILE A 495 8.68 35.96 -16.02
#